data_AF-A0A2J7R7H7-F1
#
_entry.id   AF-A0A2J7R7H7-F1
#
_cell.length_a   1.000
_cell.length_b   1.000
_cell.length_c   1.000
_cell.angle_alpha   90.00
_cell.angle_beta   90.00
_cell.angle_gamma   90.00
#
_symmetry.space_group_name_H-M   'P 1'
#
loop_
_entity.id
_entity.type
_entity.pdbx_description
1 polymer ?
#
loop_
_entity_poly.entity_id
_entity_poly.type
_entity_poly.pdbx_seq_one_letter_code
_entity_poly.pdbx_strand_id
1 'polypeptide(L)'
;MSSMGIRREALRNLLHMGVRQLCEEMVEQLRRRKKRKWVLDWIRRKDRLGASACLMRELAEEDPKGYRNIMRMAEVKFEELLEMVSPLIRKKDTVMREALKC
;
A
#
# COMPACT_ATOMS: atom_id res chain seq x y z
N MET A 1 -3.14 -60.02 14.78
CA MET A 1 -2.97 -58.56 14.91
C MET A 1 -4.35 -57.92 14.89
N SER A 2 -4.79 -57.30 16.00
CA SER A 2 -6.19 -56.87 16.15
C SER A 2 -6.60 -55.81 15.13
N SER A 3 -7.74 -56.03 14.46
CA SER A 3 -8.42 -55.11 13.52
C SER A 3 -8.51 -53.66 14.04
N MET A 4 -8.61 -53.50 15.37
CA MET A 4 -8.64 -52.22 16.06
C MET A 4 -7.31 -51.43 15.98
N GLY A 5 -6.16 -52.12 15.89
CA GLY A 5 -4.85 -51.51 15.70
C GLY A 5 -4.67 -50.92 14.30
N ILE A 6 -5.16 -51.62 13.27
CA ILE A 6 -5.11 -51.17 11.87
C ILE A 6 -5.94 -49.89 11.68
N ARG A 7 -7.14 -49.83 12.31
CA ARG A 7 -7.99 -48.62 12.28
C ARG A 7 -7.33 -47.43 12.97
N ARG A 8 -6.64 -47.65 14.10
CA ARG A 8 -5.90 -46.59 14.80
C ARG A 8 -4.69 -46.10 13.99
N GLU A 9 -3.98 -47.01 13.31
CA GLU A 9 -2.89 -46.69 12.39
C GLU A 9 -3.38 -45.83 11.21
N ALA A 10 -4.48 -46.24 10.58
CA ALA A 10 -5.10 -45.50 9.48
C ALA A 10 -5.58 -44.11 9.92
N LEU A 11 -6.19 -44.00 11.11
CA LEU A 11 -6.63 -42.73 11.66
C LEU A 11 -5.45 -41.80 11.96
N ARG A 12 -4.35 -42.35 12.51
CA ARG A 12 -3.10 -41.61 12.75
C ARG A 12 -2.52 -41.07 11.45
N ASN A 13 -2.49 -41.89 10.39
CA ASN A 13 -1.97 -41.48 9.10
C ASN A 13 -2.84 -40.40 8.44
N LEU A 14 -4.17 -40.53 8.52
CA LEU A 14 -5.10 -39.50 8.04
C LEU A 14 -4.93 -38.17 8.79
N LEU A 15 -4.83 -38.22 10.11
CA LEU A 15 -4.55 -37.04 10.94
C LEU A 15 -3.22 -36.41 10.57
N HIS A 16 -2.16 -37.22 10.42
CA HIS A 16 -0.84 -36.73 10.04
C HIS A 16 -0.86 -36.04 8.66
N MET A 17 -1.54 -36.62 7.67
CA MET A 17 -1.68 -36.01 6.35
C MET A 17 -2.46 -34.70 6.41
N GLY A 18 -3.58 -34.66 7.15
CA GLY A 18 -4.38 -33.45 7.31
C GLY A 18 -3.61 -32.32 8.01
N VAL A 19 -2.89 -32.64 9.09
CA VAL A 19 -2.02 -31.66 9.79
C VAL A 19 -0.92 -31.16 8.86
N ARG A 20 -0.27 -32.05 8.10
CA ARG A 20 0.77 -31.66 7.15
C ARG A 20 0.25 -30.67 6.11
N GLN A 21 -0.91 -30.93 5.53
CA GLN A 21 -1.52 -30.06 4.53
C GLN A 21 -1.87 -28.67 5.09
N LEU A 22 -2.44 -28.63 6.30
CA LEU A 22 -2.72 -27.36 6.99
C LEU A 22 -1.45 -26.58 7.33
N CYS A 23 -0.38 -27.26 7.74
CA CYS A 23 0.91 -26.64 7.99
C CYS A 23 1.53 -26.04 6.72
N GLU A 24 1.50 -26.77 5.59
CA GLU A 24 2.01 -26.29 4.31
C GLU A 24 1.25 -25.05 3.82
N GLU A 25 -0.08 -25.06 3.93
CA GLU A 25 -0.91 -23.92 3.56
C GLU A 25 -0.66 -22.69 4.47
N MET A 26 -0.51 -22.90 5.78
CA MET A 26 -0.16 -21.84 6.72
C MET A 26 1.21 -21.21 6.39
N VAL A 27 2.21 -22.02 6.06
CA VAL A 27 3.54 -21.55 5.68
C VAL A 27 3.49 -20.75 4.38
N GLU A 28 2.71 -21.19 3.40
CA GLU A 28 2.57 -20.48 2.12
C GLU A 28 1.86 -19.13 2.30
N GLN A 29 0.84 -19.07 3.17
CA GLN A 29 0.20 -17.81 3.54
C GLN A 29 1.19 -16.84 4.20
N LEU A 30 2.06 -17.33 5.09
CA LEU A 30 3.10 -16.51 5.71
C LEU A 30 4.16 -16.04 4.71
N ARG A 31 4.53 -16.86 3.72
CA ARG A 31 5.45 -16.48 2.63
C ARG A 31 4.83 -15.44 1.68
N ARG A 32 3.52 -15.55 1.42
CA ARG A 32 2.73 -14.60 0.63
C ARG A 32 2.55 -13.25 1.32
N ARG A 33 2.66 -13.19 2.65
CA ARG A 33 2.64 -11.90 3.35
C ARG A 33 3.75 -11.01 2.79
N LYS A 34 3.38 -9.80 2.38
CA LYS A 34 4.33 -8.79 1.89
C LYS A 34 5.46 -8.64 2.90
N LYS A 35 6.67 -8.97 2.48
CA LYS A 35 7.88 -8.71 3.26
C LYS A 35 7.94 -7.22 3.59
N ARG A 36 8.39 -6.89 4.80
CA ARG A 36 8.57 -5.49 5.23
C ARG A 36 9.59 -4.83 4.29
N LYS A 37 9.16 -3.78 3.57
CA LYS A 37 10.07 -2.91 2.83
C LYS A 37 10.77 -1.97 3.83
N TRP A 38 12.09 -1.96 3.85
CA TRP A 38 12.89 -1.05 4.71
C TRP A 38 12.80 0.41 4.26
N VAL A 39 12.74 0.63 2.95
CA VAL A 39 12.60 1.94 2.33
C VAL A 39 11.53 1.81 1.24
N LEU A 40 10.58 2.74 1.20
CA LEU A 40 9.56 2.80 0.16
C LEU A 40 10.18 3.31 -1.15
N ASP A 41 9.59 2.91 -2.28
CA ASP A 41 10.19 3.18 -3.59
C ASP A 41 10.22 4.69 -3.89
N TRP A 42 9.17 5.45 -3.54
CA TRP A 42 9.16 6.92 -3.64
C TRP A 42 10.26 7.59 -2.80
N ILE A 43 10.60 7.06 -1.60
CA ILE A 43 11.67 7.62 -0.75
C ILE A 43 13.02 7.52 -1.47
N ARG A 44 13.25 6.43 -2.22
CA ARG A 44 14.49 6.24 -3.00
C ARG A 44 14.60 7.22 -4.16
N ARG A 45 13.48 7.73 -4.69
CA ARG A 45 13.46 8.68 -5.81
C ARG A 45 13.71 10.12 -5.38
N LYS A 46 13.65 10.43 -4.07
CA LYS A 46 13.85 11.77 -3.50
C LYS A 46 15.12 12.47 -4.00
N ASP A 47 16.24 11.74 -4.08
CA ASP A 47 17.53 12.33 -4.47
C ASP A 47 17.56 12.74 -5.96
N ARG A 48 16.73 12.11 -6.81
CA ARG A 48 16.63 12.40 -8.24
C ARG A 48 15.51 13.37 -8.60
N LEU A 49 14.33 13.19 -8.02
CA LEU A 49 13.11 13.95 -8.36
C LEU A 49 12.86 15.14 -7.44
N GLY A 50 13.68 15.29 -6.40
CA GLY A 50 13.45 16.25 -5.33
C GLY A 50 12.39 15.77 -4.35
N ALA A 51 12.42 16.33 -3.15
CA ALA A 51 11.55 15.89 -2.05
C ALA A 51 10.12 16.43 -2.10
N SER A 52 9.84 17.43 -2.93
CA SER A 52 8.62 18.25 -2.81
C SER A 52 7.78 18.27 -4.08
N ALA A 53 8.39 18.36 -5.27
CA ALA A 53 7.65 18.55 -6.52
C ALA A 53 6.78 17.34 -6.92
N CYS A 54 7.27 16.11 -6.70
CA CYS A 54 6.55 14.89 -7.08
C CYS A 54 5.93 14.13 -5.89
N LEU A 55 6.28 14.50 -4.66
CA LEU A 55 5.96 13.73 -3.45
C LEU A 55 4.47 13.44 -3.31
N MET A 56 3.63 14.47 -3.47
CA MET A 56 2.19 14.34 -3.25
C MET A 56 1.55 13.37 -4.24
N ARG A 57 1.97 13.43 -5.51
CA ARG A 57 1.51 12.53 -6.56
C ARG A 57 2.01 11.10 -6.34
N GLU A 58 3.28 10.93 -5.98
CA GLU A 58 3.84 9.61 -5.69
C GLU A 58 3.17 8.95 -4.48
N LEU A 59 2.85 9.73 -3.45
CA LEU A 59 2.12 9.23 -2.28
C LEU A 59 0.68 8.87 -2.60
N ALA A 60 -0.02 9.68 -3.41
CA ALA A 60 -1.38 9.36 -3.84
C ALA A 60 -1.44 8.01 -4.57
N GLU A 61 -0.50 7.78 -5.48
CA GLU A 61 -0.48 6.59 -6.34
C GLU A 61 0.08 5.34 -5.63
N GLU A 62 1.18 5.48 -4.87
CA GLU A 62 1.91 4.33 -4.31
C GLU A 62 1.67 4.09 -2.82
N ASP A 63 1.30 5.12 -2.05
CA ASP A 63 1.11 5.02 -0.59
C ASP A 63 -0.01 5.94 -0.05
N PRO A 64 -1.30 5.59 -0.29
CA PRO A 64 -2.44 6.38 0.20
C PRO A 64 -2.45 6.58 1.72
N LYS A 65 -1.83 5.66 2.47
CA LYS A 65 -1.69 5.77 3.92
C LYS A 65 -0.65 6.85 4.28
N GLY A 66 0.49 6.87 3.58
CA GLY A 66 1.48 7.93 3.67
C GLY A 66 0.90 9.30 3.30
N TYR A 67 0.14 9.37 2.20
CA TYR A 67 -0.58 10.58 1.80
C TYR A 67 -1.46 11.11 2.93
N ARG A 68 -2.32 10.25 3.50
CA ARG A 68 -3.22 10.62 4.60
C ARG A 68 -2.48 11.00 5.88
N ASN A 69 -1.33 10.39 6.15
CA ASN A 69 -0.52 10.74 7.31
C ASN A 69 0.10 12.15 7.18
N ILE A 70 0.54 12.52 5.98
CA ILE A 70 1.15 13.83 5.71
C ILE A 70 0.08 14.91 5.63
N MET A 71 -0.94 14.72 4.78
CA MET A 71 -1.98 15.71 4.54
C MET A 71 -3.07 15.75 5.60
N ARG A 72 -3.15 14.72 6.46
CA ARG A 72 -4.24 14.51 7.42
C ARG A 72 -5.63 14.44 6.77
N MET A 73 -5.69 14.21 5.46
CA MET A 73 -6.90 14.07 4.66
C MET A 73 -6.70 13.06 3.53
N ALA A 74 -7.80 12.55 2.98
CA ALA A 74 -7.75 11.74 1.76
C ALA A 74 -7.50 12.62 0.54
N GLU A 75 -6.90 12.06 -0.51
CA GLU A 75 -6.64 12.75 -1.79
C GLU A 75 -7.93 13.35 -2.37
N VAL A 76 -9.01 12.57 -2.43
CA VAL A 76 -10.30 13.04 -2.93
C VAL A 76 -10.79 14.31 -2.21
N LYS A 77 -10.60 14.37 -0.88
CA LYS A 77 -10.99 15.55 -0.09
C LYS A 77 -10.07 16.75 -0.34
N PHE A 78 -8.80 16.51 -0.61
CA PHE A 78 -7.90 17.57 -1.03
C PHE A 78 -8.34 18.15 -2.38
N GLU A 79 -8.65 17.31 -3.36
CA GLU A 79 -9.10 17.75 -4.69
C GLU A 79 -10.42 18.52 -4.63
N GLU A 80 -11.40 18.06 -3.84
CA GLU A 80 -12.65 18.80 -3.61
C GLU A 80 -12.37 20.23 -3.08
N LEU A 81 -11.49 20.36 -2.09
CA LEU A 81 -11.13 21.67 -1.52
C LEU A 81 -10.35 22.52 -2.53
N LEU A 82 -9.46 21.89 -3.29
CA LEU A 82 -8.68 22.57 -4.32
C LEU A 82 -9.62 23.13 -5.41
N GLU A 83 -10.63 22.38 -5.84
CA GLU A 83 -11.61 22.85 -6.82
C GLU A 83 -12.40 24.06 -6.30
N MET A 84 -12.83 24.03 -5.03
CA MET A 84 -13.54 25.14 -4.40
C MET A 84 -12.69 26.41 -4.31
N VAL A 85 -11.40 26.27 -3.98
CA VAL A 85 -10.50 27.41 -3.75
C VAL A 85 -9.80 27.88 -5.02
N SER A 86 -9.67 27.02 -6.04
CA SER A 86 -9.04 27.31 -7.33
C SER A 86 -9.44 28.66 -7.95
N PRO A 87 -10.74 29.05 -8.06
CA PRO A 87 -11.09 30.35 -8.63
C PRO A 87 -10.55 31.55 -7.83
N LEU A 88 -10.25 31.37 -6.54
CA LEU A 88 -9.75 32.41 -5.64
C LEU A 88 -8.22 32.51 -5.67
N ILE A 89 -7.52 31.38 -5.77
CA ILE A 89 -6.05 31.32 -5.73
C ILE A 89 -5.40 31.33 -7.12
N ARG A 90 -6.19 31.25 -8.19
CA ARG A 90 -5.67 31.29 -9.56
C ARG A 90 -4.97 32.62 -9.82
N LYS A 91 -3.72 32.51 -10.29
CA LYS A 91 -2.91 33.67 -10.67
C LYS A 91 -3.60 34.42 -11.82
N LYS A 92 -3.57 35.74 -11.74
CA LYS A 92 -4.09 36.64 -12.78
C LYS A 92 -2.95 37.41 -13.39
N ASP A 93 -3.12 37.80 -14.64
CA ASP A 93 -2.20 38.72 -15.29
C ASP A 93 -2.15 40.04 -14.51
N THR A 94 -0.98 40.66 -14.53
CA THR A 94 -0.74 41.97 -13.98
C THR A 94 -0.36 42.92 -15.11
N VAL A 95 -0.42 44.22 -14.88
CA VAL A 95 -0.01 45.24 -15.87
C VAL A 95 1.41 45.00 -16.39
N MET A 96 2.30 44.48 -15.54
CA MET A 96 3.72 44.33 -15.85
C MET A 96 4.10 42.94 -16.38
N ARG A 97 3.22 41.95 -16.24
CA ARG A 97 3.57 40.54 -16.40
C ARG A 97 2.33 39.66 -16.53
N GLU A 98 2.39 38.72 -17.47
CA GLU A 98 1.46 37.59 -17.59
C GLU A 98 1.63 36.58 -16.43
N ALA A 99 0.52 35.98 -16.03
CA ALA A 99 0.49 34.87 -15.11
C ALA A 99 1.20 33.66 -15.72
N LEU A 100 1.87 32.88 -14.87
CA LEU A 100 2.38 31.59 -15.31
C LEU A 100 1.20 30.72 -15.68
N LYS A 101 1.30 30.01 -16.81
CA LYS A 101 0.30 29.03 -17.20
C LYS A 101 0.14 28.01 -16.07
N CYS A 102 -1.11 27.78 -15.70
CA CYS A 102 -1.53 26.81 -14.69
C CYS A 102 -1.42 25.41 -15.30
#